data_AF-A0A7V9U6F3-F1
#
_entry.id   AF-A0A7V9U6F3-F1
#
_cell.length_a   1.000
_cell.length_b   1.000
_cell.length_c   1.000
_cell.angle_alpha   90.00
_cell.angle_beta   90.00
_cell.angle_gamma   90.00
#
_symmetry.space_group_name_H-M   'P 1'
#
loop_
_entity.id
_entity.type
_entity.pdbx_description
1 polymer ?
#
loop_
_entity_poly.entity_id
_entity_poly.type
_entity_poly.pdbx_seq_one_letter_code
_entity_poly.pdbx_strand_id
1 'polypeptide(L)'
;MRQQLLEPVGTDSVADVVRRLGAVPAQRDVAAELAVRARRQLSQLGEVTHALAEGRIIKTFAFRGATHLLTPEDGGVYLTGRQSDVGAPQLAEPLRPDAIRLATASGGGPRGACRRGR
;
A
#
# COMPACT_ATOMS: atom_id res chain seq x y z
N MET A 1 -17.99 5.81 15.12
CA MET A 1 -17.75 4.45 14.59
C MET A 1 -18.28 4.25 13.17
N ARG A 2 -19.49 4.74 12.82
CA ARG A 2 -20.07 4.64 11.46
C ARG A 2 -19.18 5.14 10.32
N GLN A 3 -18.60 6.33 10.45
CA GLN A 3 -17.74 6.90 9.39
C GLN A 3 -16.44 6.11 9.16
N GLN A 4 -16.02 5.31 10.14
CA GLN A 4 -14.80 4.50 10.07
C GLN A 4 -15.07 3.06 9.64
N LEU A 5 -16.32 2.72 9.26
CA LEU A 5 -16.74 1.38 8.85
C LEU A 5 -16.52 0.30 9.93
N LEU A 6 -16.54 0.72 11.20
CA LEU A 6 -16.43 -0.18 12.34
C LEU A 6 -17.81 -0.59 12.91
N GLU A 7 -18.85 0.17 12.59
CA GLU A 7 -20.22 -0.13 13.02
C GLU A 7 -21.24 0.51 12.05
N PRO A 8 -21.99 -0.26 11.25
CA PRO A 8 -21.82 -1.70 11.04
C PRO A 8 -20.56 -1.99 10.22
N VAL A 9 -20.03 -3.21 10.37
CA VAL A 9 -18.97 -3.72 9.48
C VAL A 9 -19.59 -4.14 8.15
N GLY A 10 -19.10 -3.58 7.04
CA GLY A 10 -19.66 -3.77 5.70
C GLY A 10 -19.00 -4.86 4.86
N THR A 11 -19.51 -5.06 3.66
CA THR A 11 -18.95 -5.95 2.62
C THR A 11 -18.15 -5.18 1.56
N ASP A 12 -17.77 -3.93 1.87
CA ASP A 12 -17.06 -3.04 0.96
C ASP A 12 -15.73 -3.64 0.47
N SER A 13 -15.30 -3.25 -0.72
CA SER A 13 -14.00 -3.68 -1.25
C SER A 13 -12.83 -3.00 -0.50
N VAL A 14 -11.62 -3.54 -0.61
CA VAL A 14 -10.40 -2.90 -0.06
C VAL A 14 -10.27 -1.44 -0.51
N ALA A 15 -10.49 -1.18 -1.81
CA ALA A 15 -10.36 0.16 -2.37
C ALA A 15 -11.45 1.11 -1.83
N ASP A 16 -12.68 0.63 -1.66
CA ASP A 16 -13.77 1.44 -1.10
C ASP A 16 -13.51 1.78 0.38
N VAL A 17 -12.98 0.84 1.16
CA VAL A 17 -12.57 1.09 2.55
C VAL A 17 -11.46 2.15 2.59
N VAL A 18 -10.41 2.01 1.77
CA VAL A 18 -9.31 2.98 1.71
C VAL A 18 -9.81 4.36 1.29
N ARG A 19 -10.66 4.44 0.26
CA ARG A 19 -11.31 5.69 -0.19
C ARG A 19 -12.12 6.32 0.93
N ARG A 20 -12.91 5.52 1.64
CA ARG A 20 -13.79 6.02 2.70
C ARG A 20 -13.02 6.54 3.91
N LEU A 21 -11.90 5.90 4.23
CA LEU A 21 -11.00 6.35 5.29
C LEU A 21 -10.12 7.54 4.86
N GLY A 22 -10.04 7.81 3.55
CA GLY A 22 -9.20 8.85 2.96
C GLY A 22 -7.72 8.49 2.93
N ALA A 23 -7.18 7.92 4.03
CA ALA A 23 -5.82 7.40 4.09
C ALA A 23 -5.67 6.33 5.18
N VAL A 24 -4.91 5.27 4.88
CA VAL A 24 -4.60 4.21 5.86
C VAL A 24 -3.08 4.17 6.10
N PRO A 25 -2.59 4.36 7.34
CA PRO A 25 -1.16 4.26 7.64
C PRO A 25 -0.59 2.89 7.24
N ALA A 26 0.56 2.90 6.56
CA ALA A 26 1.14 1.74 5.90
C ALA A 26 2.65 1.60 6.11
N GLN A 27 3.17 2.12 7.21
CA GLN A 27 4.56 1.91 7.63
C GLN A 27 4.84 0.43 7.94
N ARG A 28 3.82 -0.31 8.37
CA ARG A 28 3.84 -1.76 8.55
C ARG A 28 2.70 -2.36 7.73
N ASP A 29 3.04 -3.20 6.76
CA ASP A 29 2.03 -3.79 5.86
C ASP A 29 1.01 -4.65 6.61
N VAL A 30 1.47 -5.41 7.61
CA VAL A 30 0.61 -6.21 8.49
C VAL A 30 -0.42 -5.34 9.24
N ALA A 31 -0.02 -4.14 9.67
CA ALA A 31 -0.92 -3.23 10.38
C ALA A 31 -1.94 -2.59 9.44
N ALA A 32 -1.52 -2.22 8.22
CA ALA A 32 -2.41 -1.69 7.19
C ALA A 32 -3.45 -2.75 6.78
N GLU A 33 -3.00 -3.99 6.60
CA GLU A 33 -3.87 -5.11 6.29
C GLU A 33 -4.87 -5.38 7.40
N LEU A 34 -4.42 -5.45 8.66
CA LEU A 34 -5.31 -5.59 9.80
C LEU A 34 -6.35 -4.46 9.87
N ALA A 35 -5.94 -3.21 9.62
CA ALA A 35 -6.83 -2.07 9.64
C ALA A 35 -7.95 -2.18 8.59
N VAL A 36 -7.64 -2.64 7.38
CA VAL A 36 -8.64 -2.86 6.33
C VAL A 36 -9.55 -4.03 6.70
N ARG A 37 -8.97 -5.14 7.17
CA ARG A 37 -9.72 -6.35 7.54
C ARG A 37 -10.69 -6.13 8.69
N ALA A 38 -10.32 -5.33 9.68
CA ALA A 38 -11.18 -4.97 10.81
C ALA A 38 -12.46 -4.21 10.41
N ARG A 39 -12.55 -3.73 9.16
CA ARG A 39 -13.66 -2.95 8.61
C ARG A 39 -14.46 -3.70 7.55
N ARG A 40 -14.16 -4.99 7.34
CA ARG A 40 -14.81 -5.84 6.33
C ARG A 40 -15.30 -7.13 6.96
N GLN A 41 -16.54 -7.49 6.64
CA GLN A 41 -17.21 -8.67 7.18
C GLN A 41 -16.59 -9.95 6.61
N LEU A 42 -16.30 -9.96 5.31
CA LEU A 42 -15.56 -11.01 4.63
C LEU A 42 -14.22 -10.44 4.20
N SER A 43 -13.14 -10.92 4.83
CA SER A 43 -11.78 -10.54 4.47
C SER A 43 -10.83 -11.72 4.49
N GLN A 44 -9.89 -11.72 3.56
CA GLN A 44 -8.85 -12.72 3.40
C GLN A 44 -7.48 -12.06 3.53
N LEU A 45 -6.50 -12.84 4.00
CA LEU A 45 -5.13 -12.39 4.02
C LEU A 45 -4.63 -12.24 2.57
N GLY A 46 -3.88 -11.18 2.28
CA GLY A 46 -3.31 -10.86 0.97
C GLY A 46 -4.19 -9.97 0.08
N GLU A 47 -5.44 -9.66 0.47
CA GLU A 47 -6.31 -8.82 -0.37
C GLU A 47 -5.77 -7.39 -0.58
N VAL A 48 -5.07 -6.84 0.42
CA VAL A 48 -4.41 -5.53 0.29
C VAL A 48 -3.24 -5.60 -0.68
N THR A 49 -2.42 -6.64 -0.58
CA THR A 49 -1.32 -6.89 -1.52
C THR A 49 -1.83 -7.08 -2.95
N HIS A 50 -2.95 -7.79 -3.12
CA HIS A 50 -3.60 -7.97 -4.41
C HIS A 50 -4.11 -6.65 -4.98
N ALA A 51 -4.78 -5.83 -4.15
CA ALA A 51 -5.28 -4.53 -4.57
C ALA A 51 -4.15 -3.55 -4.96
N LEU A 52 -2.99 -3.64 -4.29
CA LEU A 52 -1.77 -2.92 -4.68
C LEU A 52 -1.23 -3.41 -6.03
N ALA A 53 -1.15 -4.72 -6.23
CA ALA A 53 -0.66 -5.31 -7.48
C ALA A 53 -1.54 -4.93 -8.69
N GLU A 54 -2.86 -4.84 -8.49
CA GLU A 54 -3.80 -4.39 -9.51
C GLU A 54 -3.81 -2.87 -9.70
N GLY A 55 -3.16 -2.11 -8.80
CA GLY A 55 -3.17 -0.64 -8.82
C GLY A 55 -4.52 -0.03 -8.45
N ARG A 56 -5.41 -0.78 -7.78
CA ARG A 56 -6.67 -0.24 -7.22
C ARG A 56 -6.43 0.66 -6.01
N ILE A 57 -5.29 0.47 -5.35
CA ILE A 57 -4.76 1.34 -4.30
C ILE A 57 -3.27 1.57 -4.56
N ILE A 58 -2.74 2.65 -4.02
CA ILE A 58 -1.32 2.99 -4.08
C ILE A 58 -0.77 3.17 -2.67
N LYS A 59 0.52 2.88 -2.51
CA LYS A 59 1.27 3.13 -1.28
C LYS A 59 2.25 4.27 -1.52
N THR A 60 2.07 5.40 -0.83
CA THR A 60 2.89 6.60 -1.05
C THR A 60 3.17 7.37 0.24
N PHE A 61 4.20 8.22 0.23
CA PHE A 61 4.45 9.16 1.31
C PHE A 61 3.45 10.30 1.23
N ALA A 62 2.55 10.34 2.20
CA ALA A 62 1.50 11.33 2.26
C ALA A 62 1.58 12.12 3.56
N PHE A 63 0.50 12.08 4.34
CA PHE A 63 0.34 12.86 5.55
C PHE A 63 1.48 12.67 6.54
N ARG A 64 1.98 13.78 7.11
CA ARG A 64 2.98 13.79 8.19
C ARG A 64 4.29 13.05 7.84
N GLY A 65 4.65 12.96 6.57
CA GLY A 65 5.88 12.28 6.13
C GLY A 65 5.83 10.75 6.28
N ALA A 66 4.62 10.19 6.46
CA ALA A 66 4.40 8.78 6.65
C ALA A 66 3.84 8.10 5.41
N THR A 67 4.13 6.81 5.25
CA THR A 67 3.57 6.01 4.17
C THR A 67 2.11 5.69 4.44
N HIS A 68 1.25 5.92 3.45
CA HIS A 68 -0.19 5.65 3.50
C HIS A 68 -0.65 4.87 2.27
N LEU A 69 -1.69 4.07 2.45
CA LEU A 69 -2.51 3.56 1.36
C LEU A 69 -3.56 4.62 1.00
N LEU A 70 -3.68 4.91 -0.30
CA LEU A 70 -4.65 5.82 -0.89
C LEU A 70 -5.26 5.16 -2.13
N THR A 71 -6.42 5.64 -2.57
CA THR A 71 -6.83 5.41 -3.95
C THR A 71 -5.96 6.24 -4.90
N PRO A 72 -5.77 5.81 -6.16
CA PRO A 72 -5.05 6.62 -7.16
C PRO A 72 -5.62 8.03 -7.30
N GLU A 73 -6.95 8.18 -7.21
CA GLU A 73 -7.66 9.44 -7.33
C GLU A 73 -7.36 10.37 -6.15
N ASP A 74 -7.50 9.89 -4.91
CA ASP A 74 -7.20 10.68 -3.70
C ASP A 74 -5.70 11.00 -3.59
N GLY A 75 -4.85 10.07 -4.02
CA GLY A 75 -3.41 10.27 -4.08
C GLY A 75 -3.00 11.36 -5.06
N GLY A 76 -3.67 11.45 -6.21
CA GLY A 76 -3.45 12.54 -7.17
C GLY A 76 -3.72 13.91 -6.55
N VAL A 77 -4.87 14.07 -5.90
CA VAL A 77 -5.25 15.32 -5.22
C VAL A 77 -4.23 15.68 -4.13
N TYR A 78 -3.84 14.72 -3.29
CA TYR A 78 -2.89 14.96 -2.21
C TYR A 78 -1.49 15.35 -2.72
N LEU A 79 -0.99 14.64 -3.73
CA LEU A 79 0.36 14.87 -4.24
C LEU A 79 0.48 16.21 -4.96
N THR A 80 -0.56 16.66 -5.66
CA THR A 80 -0.61 18.01 -6.22
C THR A 80 -0.58 19.09 -5.12
N GLY A 81 -1.33 18.90 -4.03
CA GLY A 81 -1.27 19.79 -2.87
C GLY A 81 0.12 19.85 -2.25
N ARG A 82 0.75 18.69 -2.03
CA ARG A 82 2.09 18.58 -1.43
C ARG A 82 3.18 19.29 -2.25
N GLN A 83 3.12 19.24 -3.58
CA GLN A 83 4.11 19.93 -4.43
C GLN A 83 4.13 21.45 -4.18
N SER A 84 3.02 22.02 -3.72
CA SER A 84 2.90 23.44 -3.37
C SER A 84 3.54 23.78 -2.01
N ASP A 85 3.73 22.78 -1.13
CA ASP A 85 4.21 22.94 0.25
C ASP A 85 5.69 22.52 0.43
N VAL A 86 6.46 22.28 -0.65
CA VAL A 86 7.82 21.72 -0.54
C VAL A 86 8.82 22.72 0.05
N GLY A 87 8.93 22.70 1.38
CA GLY A 87 10.21 22.70 2.08
C GLY A 87 10.85 21.30 1.99
N ALA A 88 12.16 21.26 1.77
CA ALA A 88 12.95 20.11 1.29
C ALA A 88 12.61 18.73 1.91
N PRO A 89 12.59 17.64 1.10
CA PRO A 89 12.46 16.29 1.61
C PRO A 89 13.76 15.83 2.28
N GLN A 90 13.69 15.45 3.55
CA GLN A 90 14.76 14.73 4.24
C GLN A 90 14.82 13.28 3.71
N LEU A 91 15.73 13.08 2.74
CA LEU A 91 16.33 11.83 2.25
C LEU A 91 15.59 10.54 2.65
N ALA A 92 14.58 10.19 1.85
CA ALA A 92 14.23 8.79 1.64
C ALA A 92 15.20 8.25 0.58
N GLU A 93 15.86 7.13 0.85
CA GLU A 93 16.49 6.35 -0.21
C GLU A 93 15.47 6.16 -1.35
N PRO A 94 15.87 6.37 -2.60
CA PRO A 94 14.95 6.24 -3.72
C PRO A 94 14.54 4.77 -3.81
N LEU A 95 13.32 4.46 -3.35
CA LEU A 95 12.62 3.28 -3.80
C LEU A 95 12.66 3.30 -5.32
N ARG A 96 13.37 2.32 -5.88
CA ARG A 96 13.73 2.30 -7.30
C ARG A 96 12.48 2.45 -8.17
N PRO A 97 12.58 3.18 -9.30
CA PRO A 97 11.47 3.46 -10.20
C PRO A 97 10.79 2.20 -10.77
N ASP A 98 11.40 1.03 -10.61
CA ASP A 98 10.92 -0.28 -11.09
C ASP A 98 9.67 -0.81 -10.33
N ALA A 99 9.27 -0.18 -9.21
CA ALA A 99 8.11 -0.61 -8.43
C ALA A 99 6.75 -0.10 -8.96
N ILE A 100 6.78 0.87 -9.89
CA ILE A 100 5.58 1.44 -10.53
C ILE A 100 5.41 0.75 -11.88
N ARG A 101 4.85 -0.48 -11.85
CA ARG A 101 4.49 -1.33 -12.99
C ARG A 101 5.64 -1.75 -13.92
N LEU A 102 6.08 -3.01 -13.79
CA LEU A 102 6.09 -3.96 -14.90
C LEU A 102 6.19 -5.41 -14.37
N ALA A 103 5.10 -6.16 -14.54
CA ALA A 103 5.19 -7.57 -14.80
C ALA A 103 5.77 -7.74 -16.21
N THR A 104 7.03 -8.17 -16.34
CA THR A 104 7.49 -8.90 -17.53
C THR A 104 8.54 -9.92 -17.14
N ALA A 105 8.19 -11.17 -17.41
CA ALA A 105 9.03 -12.31 -17.79
C ALA A 105 10.55 -12.24 -17.54
N SER A 106 11.03 -13.24 -16.79
CA SER A 106 12.29 -13.99 -16.99
C SER A 106 12.66 -14.58 -15.62
N GLY A 107 12.55 -15.89 -15.40
CA GLY A 107 13.40 -16.87 -16.05
C GLY A 107 14.28 -17.46 -14.94
N GLY A 108 13.90 -18.62 -14.44
CA GLY A 108 14.66 -19.34 -13.42
C GLY A 108 16.02 -19.81 -13.95
N GLY A 109 16.97 -19.96 -13.03
CA GLY A 109 18.24 -20.63 -13.30
C GLY A 109 19.34 -20.28 -12.29
N PRO A 110 20.30 -21.19 -12.04
CA PRO A 110 20.50 -21.72 -10.69
C PRO A 110 21.85 -21.34 -10.08
N ARG A 111 21.92 -21.28 -8.76
CA ARG A 111 23.18 -21.28 -7.97
C ARG A 111 22.88 -22.05 -6.69
N GLY A 112 23.60 -23.08 -6.28
CA GLY A 112 24.95 -23.51 -6.60
C GLY A 112 25.46 -24.16 -5.30
N ALA A 113 25.83 -25.43 -5.37
CA ALA A 113 26.04 -26.32 -4.24
C ALA A 113 27.15 -25.86 -3.27
N CYS A 114 26.89 -25.93 -1.95
CA CYS A 114 27.94 -26.02 -0.93
C CYS A 114 28.25 -27.49 -0.64
N ARG A 115 29.44 -27.94 -1.06
CA ARG A 115 30.04 -29.23 -0.67
C ARG A 115 30.76 -29.11 0.69
N ARG A 116 30.76 -30.25 1.38
CA ARG A 116 31.31 -30.56 2.71
C ARG A 116 32.84 -30.51 2.80
N GLY A 117 33.34 -30.40 4.02
CA GLY A 117 34.60 -30.99 4.52
C GLY A 117 34.74 -30.67 6.02
N ARG A 118 35.18 -31.56 6.91
CA ARG A 118 35.58 -32.97 6.83
C ARG A 118 35.41 -33.56 8.23
#